data_AF-A0A259PEU8-F1
#
_entry.id   AF-A0A259PEU8-F1
#
_cell.length_a   1.000
_cell.length_b   1.000
_cell.length_c   1.000
_cell.angle_alpha   90.00
_cell.angle_beta   90.00
_cell.angle_gamma   90.00
#
_symmetry.space_group_name_H-M   'P 1'
#
loop_
_entity.id
_entity.type
_entity.pdbx_description
1 polymer ?
#
loop_
_entity_poly.entity_id
_entity_poly.type
_entity_poly.pdbx_seq_one_letter_code
_entity_poly.pdbx_strand_id
1 'polypeptide(L)' 'MEIKDKSYIAQKVVPPSKRTIKIDGNEANLKVDIRDYVFEGNSLISVTRIYQGQTTNLRTLGGGFSPLYSIY' A
#
# COMPACT_ATOMS: atom_id res chain seq x y z
N MET A 1 16.81 -16.50 -4.96
CA MET A 1 17.28 -15.10 -5.00
C MET A 1 18.51 -15.04 -4.11
N GLU A 2 19.70 -15.14 -4.70
CA GLU A 2 20.95 -15.05 -3.95
C GLU A 2 21.29 -13.57 -3.76
N ILE A 3 21.06 -13.06 -2.55
CA ILE A 3 21.66 -11.80 -2.09
C ILE A 3 22.98 -12.21 -1.45
N LYS A 4 23.95 -12.61 -2.28
CA LYS A 4 25.31 -12.84 -1.79
C LYS A 4 25.99 -11.47 -1.68
N ASP A 5 26.57 -11.20 -0.52
CA ASP A 5 27.46 -10.06 -0.24
C ASP A 5 26.82 -8.71 0.15
N LYS A 6 25.53 -8.69 0.57
CA LYS A 6 24.96 -7.50 1.22
C LYS A 6 24.28 -7.85 2.54
N SER A 7 24.49 -7.03 3.57
CA SER A 7 23.69 -7.05 4.78
C SER A 7 22.22 -6.81 4.40
N TYR A 8 21.33 -7.68 4.87
CA TYR A 8 19.90 -7.59 4.61
C TYR A 8 19.12 -7.68 5.92
N ILE A 9 17.93 -7.09 5.92
CA ILE A 9 16.95 -7.26 6.99
C ILE A 9 15.84 -8.14 6.42
N ALA A 10 15.54 -9.24 7.11
CA ALA A 10 14.37 -10.06 6.82
C ALA A 10 13.25 -9.74 7.81
N GLN A 11 12.02 -9.84 7.35
CA GLN A 11 10.83 -9.69 8.18
C GLN A 11 9.91 -10.90 7.99
N LYS A 12 9.11 -11.21 9.02
CA LYS A 12 8.05 -12.20 8.89
C LYS A 12 7.08 -11.75 7.80
N VAL A 13 6.59 -12.71 7.01
CA VAL A 13 5.58 -12.43 5.99
C VAL A 13 4.27 -12.00 6.67
N VAL A 14 3.80 -10.80 6.33
CA VAL A 14 2.48 -10.28 6.71
C VAL A 14 1.67 -10.13 5.43
N PRO A 15 0.57 -10.88 5.25
CA PRO A 15 -0.30 -10.72 4.09
C PRO A 15 -0.85 -9.29 4.03
N PRO A 16 -0.84 -8.64 2.85
CA PRO A 16 -1.39 -7.31 2.71
C PRO A 16 -2.92 -7.35 2.83
N SER A 17 -3.49 -6.32 3.45
CA SER A 17 -4.91 -6.03 3.30
C SER A 17 -5.25 -5.80 1.83
N LYS A 18 -6.50 -6.10 1.44
CA LYS A 18 -6.98 -5.91 0.07
C LYS A 18 -8.29 -5.13 0.06
N ARG A 19 -8.54 -4.44 -1.05
CA ARG A 19 -9.81 -3.78 -1.35
C ARG A 19 -10.27 -4.16 -2.76
N THR A 20 -11.56 -4.50 -2.87
CA THR A 20 -12.24 -4.64 -4.16
C THR A 20 -12.58 -3.26 -4.68
N ILE A 21 -12.18 -2.98 -5.91
CA ILE A 21 -12.54 -1.76 -6.65
C ILE A 21 -13.13 -2.13 -8.00
N LYS A 22 -13.83 -1.19 -8.64
CA LYS A 22 -14.30 -1.35 -10.02
C LYS A 22 -13.42 -0.54 -10.98
N ILE A 23 -12.92 -1.21 -12.01
CA ILE A 23 -12.15 -0.61 -13.11
C ILE A 23 -12.91 -0.96 -14.39
N ASP A 24 -13.43 0.04 -15.09
CA ASP A 24 -14.21 -0.13 -16.33
C ASP A 24 -15.33 -1.18 -16.19
N GLY A 25 -16.03 -1.17 -15.05
CA GLY A 25 -17.13 -2.10 -14.75
C GLY A 25 -16.69 -3.48 -14.23
N ASN A 26 -15.40 -3.81 -14.29
CA ASN A 26 -14.85 -5.07 -13.79
C ASN A 26 -14.32 -4.94 -12.36
N GLU A 27 -14.53 -5.96 -11.54
CA GLU A 27 -13.97 -5.98 -10.18
C GLU A 27 -12.49 -6.34 -10.19
N ALA A 28 -11.70 -5.60 -9.40
CA ALA A 28 -10.29 -5.86 -9.16
C ALA A 28 -10.00 -5.88 -7.66
N ASN A 29 -9.27 -6.89 -7.21
CA ASN A 29 -8.82 -7.01 -5.81
C ASN A 29 -7.38 -6.52 -5.68
N LEU A 30 -7.21 -5.28 -5.21
CA LEU A 30 -5.91 -4.65 -5.09
C LEU A 30 -5.42 -4.62 -3.64
N LYS A 31 -4.10 -4.64 -3.44
CA LYS A 31 -3.47 -4.49 -2.13
C LYS A 31 -3.67 -3.05 -1.63
N VAL A 32 -3.83 -2.90 -0.32
CA VAL A 32 -3.92 -1.58 0.32
C VAL A 32 -2.95 -1.48 1.49
N ASP A 33 -2.30 -0.33 1.60
CA ASP A 33 -1.58 0.09 2.80
C ASP A 33 -2.04 1.49 3.24
N ILE A 34 -1.79 1.84 4.50
CA ILE A 34 -1.99 3.19 5.04
C ILE A 34 -0.63 3.86 5.09
N ARG A 35 -0.57 5.10 4.59
CA ARG A 35 0.59 5.98 4.70
C ARG A 35 0.21 7.18 5.54
N ASP A 36 0.84 7.29 6.70
CA ASP A 36 0.82 8.51 7.50
C ASP A 36 2.02 9.39 7.14
N TYR A 37 1.77 10.67 6.87
CA TYR A 37 2.80 11.67 6.62
C TYR A 37 2.98 12.48 7.90
N VAL A 38 4.20 12.48 8.43
CA VAL A 38 4.52 13.06 9.74
C VAL A 38 5.53 14.18 9.56
N PHE A 39 5.33 15.29 10.29
CA PHE A 39 6.27 16.39 10.39
C PHE A 39 6.40 16.81 11.86
N GLU A 40 7.64 16.95 12.34
CA GLU A 40 7.95 17.28 13.74
C GLU A 40 7.23 16.39 14.76
N GLY A 41 7.11 15.09 14.46
CA GLY A 41 6.44 14.12 15.33
C GLY A 41 4.90 14.18 15.30
N ASN A 42 4.31 15.08 14.51
CA ASN A 42 2.86 15.23 14.36
C ASN A 42 2.38 14.64 13.03
N SER A 43 1.28 13.87 13.09
CA SER A 43 0.59 13.40 11.87
C SER A 43 -0.02 14.60 11.14
N LEU A 44 0.33 14.76 9.87
CA LEU A 44 -0.22 15.76 8.99
C LEU A 44 -1.43 15.22 8.24
N ILE A 45 -1.27 14.05 7.63
CA ILE A 45 -2.31 13.39 6.86
C ILE A 45 -2.04 11.90 6.74
N SER A 46 -3.09 11.11 6.94
CA SER A 46 -3.10 9.69 6.64
C SER A 46 -3.93 9.41 5.40
N VAL A 47 -3.35 8.67 4.46
CA VAL A 47 -4.02 8.26 3.20
C VAL A 47 -3.84 6.76 3.00
N THR A 48 -4.73 6.15 2.23
CA THR A 48 -4.49 4.79 1.74
C THR A 48 -3.80 4.81 0.38
N ARG A 49 -2.99 3.80 0.10
CA ARG A 49 -2.42 3.56 -1.23
C ARG A 49 -2.87 2.21 -1.75
N ILE A 50 -3.39 2.19 -2.97
CA ILE A 50 -3.91 1.00 -3.64
C ILE A 50 -2.95 0.59 -4.75
N TYR A 51 -2.56 -0.69 -4.79
CA TYR A 51 -1.53 -1.16 -5.73
C TYR A 51 -1.60 -2.68 -5.97
N GLN A 52 -0.86 -3.16 -6.97
CA GLN A 52 -0.59 -4.57 -7.21
C GLN A 52 0.91 -4.81 -7.42
N GLY A 53 1.38 -6.03 -7.13
CA GLY A 53 2.79 -6.41 -7.24
C GLY A 53 3.48 -6.59 -5.89
N GLN A 54 4.79 -6.81 -5.90
CA GLN A 54 5.58 -7.05 -4.68
C GLN A 54 5.84 -5.75 -3.90
N THR A 55 6.01 -4.62 -4.58
CA THR A 55 6.28 -3.32 -3.97
C THR A 55 5.12 -2.36 -4.16
N THR A 56 4.91 -1.47 -3.19
CA THR A 56 3.95 -0.37 -3.36
C THR A 56 4.38 0.51 -4.53
N ASN A 57 3.44 0.80 -5.42
CA ASN A 57 3.66 1.61 -6.61
C ASN A 57 2.42 2.44 -6.93
N LEU A 58 2.58 3.48 -7.76
CA LEU A 58 1.51 4.40 -8.15
C LEU A 58 1.09 4.25 -9.63
N ARG A 59 1.45 3.12 -10.26
CA ARG A 59 1.21 2.87 -11.69
C ARG A 59 0.21 1.74 -11.97
N THR A 60 -0.28 1.08 -10.91
CA THR A 60 -1.30 0.05 -11.04
C THR A 60 -2.58 0.70 -11.56
N LEU A 61 -3.20 0.14 -12.59
CA LEU A 61 -4.50 0.61 -13.06
C LEU A 61 -5.53 0.52 -11.93
N GLY A 62 -6.28 1.60 -11.68
CA GLY A 62 -7.17 1.71 -10.51
C GLY A 62 -6.44 1.84 -9.15
N GLY A 63 -5.11 1.92 -9.14
CA GLY A 63 -4.30 2.18 -7.97
C GLY A 63 -4.02 3.66 -7.74
N GLY A 64 -3.09 3.95 -6.83
CA GLY A 64 -2.73 5.31 -6.43
C GLY A 64 -3.22 5.65 -5.03
N PHE A 65 -3.50 6.92 -4.77
CA PHE A 65 -4.03 7.38 -3.50
C PHE A 65 -5.53 7.13 -3.39
N SER A 66 -5.98 6.73 -2.21
CA SER A 66 -7.39 6.60 -1.86
C SER A 66 -7.64 7.22 -0.48
N PRO A 67 -8.80 7.85 -0.26
CA PRO A 67 -9.14 8.43 1.03
C PRO A 67 -9.15 7.35 2.13
N LEU A 68 -8.66 7.74 3.31
CA LEU A 68 -8.82 6.96 4.54
C LEU A 68 -10.03 7.49 5.28
N TYR A 69 -11.09 6.68 5.38
CA TYR A 69 -12.23 6.98 6.23
C TYR A 69 -12.06 6.29 7.57
N SER A 70 -12.14 7.06 8.64
CA SER A 70 -12.18 6.52 9.98
C SER A 70 -13.52 6.89 10.62
N ILE A 71 -14.12 5.91 11.26
CA ILE A 71 -15.34 6.08 12.04
C ILE A 71 -14.91 6.20 13.50
N TYR A 72 -14.92 7.42 14.01
CA TYR A 72 -14.77 7.71 15.43
C TYR A 72 -16.09 8.22 15.97
#